data_AF-A0A0T6BGG0-F1
#
_entry.id   AF-A0A0T6BGG0-F1
#
_cell.length_a   1.000
_cell.length_b   1.000
_cell.length_c   1.000
_cell.angle_alpha   90.00
_cell.angle_beta   90.00
_cell.angle_gamma   90.00
#
_symmetry.space_group_name_H-M   'P 1'
#
loop_
_entity.id
_entity.type
_entity.pdbx_description
1 polymer ?
#
loop_
_entity_poly.entity_id
_entity_poly.type
_entity_poly.pdbx_seq_one_letter_code
_entity_poly.pdbx_strand_id
1 'polypeptide(L)'
;MFLKLWSYVQVNMWCRTKLKQSKSKSMKRQSYSYSNLQKYDEKNGHVHDDTDYLDVQLVQYPDNLNLRDLFYFIAAPTLCYELNFPRTDRIRKRFLFKRCLEVILGIQLVLALMQQYMIPSVRNSLVPFSNMDVTKATERLLKLAIPNHLVWLLMFYVTFHSFLNLMGEVMQFADRNFYCDWWNANNIDTFWRSWNMPVHRWAVRHLYLPLVGMGYGKLFASVAVFFVSAFFHEYLVSVPLKTFKVWAFMGMMGQIPLSFISRFMEVKVGDRWGNVVVWASLIIGQPLCIMIYYHDYVIQHYGESLIQDYGQTT
;
A
#
# COMPACT_ATOMS: atom_id res chain seq x y z
N MET A 1 -5.84 5.45 9.40
CA MET A 1 -6.63 4.94 10.53
C MET A 1 -7.63 3.87 10.11
N PHE A 2 -8.57 4.18 9.20
CA PHE A 2 -9.62 3.24 8.75
C PHE A 2 -9.12 1.81 8.45
N LEU A 3 -8.12 1.65 7.55
CA LEU A 3 -7.60 0.34 7.16
C LEU A 3 -7.07 -0.47 8.35
N LYS A 4 -6.42 0.19 9.32
CA LYS A 4 -5.93 -0.46 10.53
C LYS A 4 -7.06 -0.98 11.39
N LEU A 5 -8.05 -0.14 11.68
CA LEU A 5 -9.19 -0.53 12.49
C LEU A 5 -10.00 -1.66 11.84
N TRP A 6 -10.14 -1.63 10.51
CA TRP A 6 -10.75 -2.72 9.76
C TRP A 6 -10.02 -4.04 9.98
N SER A 7 -8.68 -4.04 9.86
CA SER A 7 -7.86 -5.22 10.13
C SER A 7 -8.00 -5.70 11.58
N TYR A 8 -7.95 -4.78 12.54
CA TYR A 8 -8.13 -5.07 13.96
C TYR A 8 -9.47 -5.76 14.25
N VAL A 9 -10.56 -5.25 13.69
CA VAL A 9 -11.90 -5.84 13.84
C VAL A 9 -11.96 -7.25 13.22
N GLN A 10 -11.48 -7.40 11.99
CA GLN A 10 -11.52 -8.70 11.30
C GLN A 10 -10.72 -9.77 12.03
N VAL A 11 -9.49 -9.46 12.45
CA VAL A 11 -8.62 -10.43 13.12
C VAL A 11 -9.18 -10.85 14.47
N ASN A 12 -9.67 -9.91 15.27
CA ASN A 12 -10.35 -10.24 16.53
C ASN A 12 -11.64 -11.04 16.30
N MET A 13 -12.40 -10.75 15.24
CA MET A 13 -13.56 -11.56 14.85
C MET A 13 -13.14 -13.00 14.51
N TRP A 14 -12.06 -13.21 13.76
CA TRP A 14 -11.56 -14.54 13.41
C TRP A 14 -11.10 -15.32 14.65
N CYS A 15 -10.35 -14.70 15.56
CA CYS A 15 -9.93 -15.30 16.83
C CYS A 15 -11.14 -15.74 17.67
N ARG A 16 -12.15 -14.86 17.81
CA ARG A 16 -13.39 -15.15 18.53
C ARG A 16 -14.17 -16.32 17.91
N THR A 17 -14.27 -16.37 16.58
CA THR A 17 -14.95 -17.48 15.88
C THR A 17 -14.19 -18.80 16.06
N LYS A 18 -12.85 -18.79 15.96
CA LYS A 18 -12.01 -19.96 16.20
C LYS A 18 -12.17 -20.49 17.63
N LEU A 19 -12.22 -19.59 18.62
CA LEU A 19 -12.46 -19.97 20.02
C LEU A 19 -13.83 -20.62 20.21
N LYS A 20 -14.89 -20.06 19.62
CA LYS A 20 -16.24 -20.66 19.66
C LYS A 20 -16.27 -22.05 19.00
N GLN A 21 -15.62 -22.21 17.85
CA GLN A 21 -15.51 -23.51 17.18
C GLN A 21 -14.72 -24.53 18.01
N SER A 22 -13.63 -24.11 18.65
CA SER A 22 -12.85 -24.97 19.55
C SER A 22 -13.68 -25.45 20.74
N LYS A 23 -14.41 -24.53 21.41
CA LYS A 23 -15.33 -24.88 22.50
C LYS A 23 -16.44 -25.82 22.03
N SER A 24 -17.01 -25.60 20.85
CA SER A 24 -18.02 -26.49 20.26
C SER A 24 -17.45 -27.88 19.92
N LYS A 25 -16.22 -27.96 19.39
CA LYS A 25 -15.53 -29.25 19.15
C LYS A 25 -15.18 -29.97 20.45
N SER A 26 -14.78 -29.23 21.49
CA SER A 26 -14.55 -29.77 22.83
C SER A 26 -15.84 -30.34 23.44
N MET A 27 -16.97 -29.62 23.34
CA MET A 27 -18.28 -30.14 23.76
C MET A 27 -18.76 -31.33 22.91
N LYS A 28 -18.52 -31.34 21.59
CA LYS A 28 -18.81 -32.51 20.73
C LYS A 28 -17.89 -33.71 21.00
N ARG A 29 -16.70 -33.50 21.56
CA ARG A 29 -15.81 -34.58 22.05
C ARG A 29 -16.19 -35.07 23.45
N GLN A 30 -16.89 -34.25 24.24
CA GLN A 30 -17.41 -34.62 25.56
C GLN A 30 -18.64 -35.54 25.51
N SER A 31 -19.10 -35.97 24.32
CA SER A 31 -20.15 -36.97 24.15
C SER A 31 -19.63 -38.35 23.73
N TYR A 32 -18.42 -38.74 24.16
CA TYR A 32 -18.06 -40.15 24.21
C TYR A 32 -18.29 -40.65 25.64
N SER A 33 -19.23 -41.61 25.72
CA SER A 33 -19.59 -42.43 26.87
C SER A 33 -18.54 -42.53 27.98
N TYR A 34 -19.01 -42.33 29.22
CA TYR A 34 -18.31 -42.55 30.49
C TYR A 34 -17.77 -44.00 30.68
N SER A 35 -17.91 -44.89 29.70
CA SER A 35 -17.53 -46.30 29.76
C SER A 35 -16.08 -46.63 29.35
N ASN A 36 -15.24 -45.64 28.99
CA ASN A 36 -13.86 -45.90 28.56
C ASN A 36 -12.75 -45.31 29.46
N LEU A 37 -13.11 -44.67 30.57
CA LEU A 37 -12.14 -44.10 31.53
C LEU A 37 -11.49 -45.13 32.45
N GLN A 38 -11.97 -46.38 32.48
CA GLN A 38 -11.43 -47.42 33.37
C GLN A 38 -10.42 -48.36 32.70
N LYS A 39 -10.11 -48.17 31.41
CA LYS A 39 -9.18 -49.04 30.65
C LYS A 39 -7.90 -48.37 30.17
N TYR A 40 -7.68 -47.11 30.53
CA TYR A 40 -6.51 -46.34 30.06
C TYR A 40 -5.48 -46.01 31.15
N ASP A 41 -5.79 -46.31 32.42
CA ASP A 41 -4.91 -46.02 33.57
C ASP A 41 -3.83 -47.09 33.84
N GLU A 42 -3.84 -48.21 33.11
CA GLU A 42 -2.87 -49.32 33.28
C GLU A 42 -1.70 -49.30 32.28
N LYS A 43 -1.63 -48.34 31.34
CA LYS A 43 -0.55 -48.29 30.33
C LYS A 43 0.18 -46.95 30.32
N ASN A 44 0.64 -46.53 31.49
CA ASN A 44 1.65 -45.49 31.63
C ASN A 44 2.98 -45.96 31.05
N GLY A 45 3.27 -45.54 29.81
CA GLY A 45 4.62 -45.30 29.32
C GLY A 45 4.84 -43.80 29.26
N HIS A 46 5.37 -43.22 30.34
CA HIS A 46 5.80 -41.82 30.38
C HIS A 46 6.85 -41.58 29.28
N VAL A 47 6.52 -40.72 28.31
CA VAL A 47 7.51 -40.00 27.50
C VAL A 47 7.37 -38.54 27.86
N HIS A 48 8.25 -38.09 28.76
CA HIS A 48 8.58 -36.67 28.88
C HIS A 48 9.19 -36.23 27.55
N ASP A 49 8.48 -35.40 26.81
CA ASP A 49 9.06 -34.66 25.67
C ASP A 49 9.61 -33.35 26.23
N ASP A 50 10.87 -33.41 26.67
CA ASP A 50 11.68 -32.25 27.03
C ASP A 50 12.01 -31.49 25.74
N THR A 51 11.10 -30.62 25.32
CA THR A 51 11.41 -29.51 24.40
C THR A 51 11.32 -28.19 25.16
N ASP A 52 12.41 -27.88 25.84
CA ASP A 52 12.73 -26.56 26.43
C ASP A 52 12.97 -25.54 25.30
N TYR A 53 11.91 -25.23 24.54
CA TYR A 53 11.84 -23.99 23.79
C TYR A 53 11.41 -22.93 24.79
N LEU A 54 12.29 -21.98 25.09
CA LEU A 54 11.98 -20.69 25.73
C LEU A 54 10.49 -20.35 25.56
N ASP A 55 9.72 -20.51 26.65
CA ASP A 55 8.28 -20.31 26.69
C ASP A 55 8.01 -18.80 26.50
N VAL A 56 8.13 -18.33 25.25
CA VAL A 56 7.71 -16.99 24.88
C VAL A 56 6.20 -17.02 25.02
N GLN A 57 5.71 -16.53 26.17
CA GLN A 57 4.28 -16.38 26.42
C GLN A 57 3.66 -15.49 25.33
N LEU A 58 3.16 -16.13 24.29
CA LEU A 58 2.47 -15.45 23.20
C LEU A 58 1.11 -14.98 23.69
N VAL A 59 0.78 -13.72 23.44
CA VAL A 59 -0.53 -13.17 23.79
C VAL A 59 -1.60 -13.92 22.99
N GLN A 60 -2.59 -14.46 23.70
CA GLN A 60 -3.74 -15.14 23.11
C GLN A 60 -4.99 -14.28 23.25
N TYR A 61 -6.00 -14.56 22.42
CA TYR A 61 -7.30 -13.91 22.58
C TYR A 61 -8.02 -14.53 23.79
N PRO A 62 -8.56 -13.73 24.73
CA PRO A 62 -8.88 -12.30 24.63
C PRO A 62 -7.87 -11.31 25.26
N ASP A 63 -6.73 -11.77 25.75
CA ASP A 63 -5.77 -10.94 26.52
C ASP A 63 -5.13 -9.81 25.69
N ASN A 64 -5.19 -9.92 24.36
CA ASN A 64 -4.76 -8.88 23.41
C ASN A 64 -5.67 -7.64 23.39
N LEU A 65 -6.83 -7.67 24.06
CA LEU A 65 -7.80 -6.57 24.08
C LEU A 65 -7.46 -5.53 25.15
N ASN A 66 -6.27 -4.94 25.05
CA ASN A 66 -5.84 -3.85 25.91
C ASN A 66 -5.52 -2.59 25.07
N LEU A 67 -5.61 -1.41 25.71
CA LEU A 67 -5.37 -0.14 25.01
C LEU A 67 -3.91 0.01 24.55
N ARG A 68 -2.96 -0.57 25.30
CA ARG A 68 -1.54 -0.48 24.98
C ARG A 68 -1.22 -1.13 23.64
N ASP A 69 -1.72 -2.34 23.39
CA ASP A 69 -1.52 -3.07 22.14
C ASP A 69 -2.25 -2.42 20.97
N LEU A 70 -3.44 -1.85 21.23
CA LEU A 70 -4.16 -1.08 20.23
C LEU A 70 -3.37 0.17 19.81
N PHE A 71 -2.90 0.98 20.76
CA PHE A 71 -2.10 2.18 20.44
C PHE A 71 -0.77 1.81 19.78
N TYR A 72 -0.14 0.71 20.22
CA TYR A 72 1.05 0.18 19.56
C TYR A 72 0.79 -0.13 18.08
N PHE A 73 -0.30 -0.86 17.78
CA PHE A 73 -0.66 -1.20 16.40
C PHE A 73 -1.02 0.05 15.57
N ILE A 74 -1.73 1.02 16.15
CA ILE A 74 -2.06 2.28 15.49
C ILE A 74 -0.79 3.02 15.06
N ALA A 75 0.28 2.97 15.84
CA ALA A 75 1.57 3.58 15.53
C ALA A 75 2.49 2.72 14.63
N ALA A 76 2.43 1.39 14.73
CA ALA A 76 3.31 0.48 13.99
C ALA A 76 3.22 0.68 12.46
N PRO A 77 4.32 0.58 11.68
CA PRO A 77 4.32 0.83 10.24
C PRO A 77 3.74 -0.33 9.40
N THR A 78 2.63 -0.93 9.85
CA THR A 78 1.89 -2.00 9.17
C THR A 78 0.39 -1.72 9.20
N LEU A 79 -0.34 -2.24 8.20
CA LEU A 79 -1.79 -2.15 8.12
C LEU A 79 -2.50 -3.43 8.58
N CYS A 80 -1.78 -4.55 8.65
CA CYS A 80 -2.32 -5.83 9.09
C CYS A 80 -2.11 -5.99 10.59
N TYR A 81 -3.20 -6.15 11.34
CA TYR A 81 -3.15 -6.44 12.76
C TYR A 81 -2.75 -7.91 12.99
N GLU A 82 -1.86 -8.12 13.94
CA GLU A 82 -1.48 -9.43 14.47
C GLU A 82 -1.39 -9.33 15.99
N LEU A 83 -1.65 -10.44 16.67
CA LEU A 83 -1.64 -10.47 18.13
C LEU A 83 -0.22 -10.27 18.65
N ASN A 84 0.76 -10.90 17.98
CA ASN A 84 2.16 -10.89 18.39
C ASN A 84 3.00 -10.39 17.22
N PHE A 85 3.43 -9.13 17.29
CA PHE A 85 4.33 -8.56 16.28
C PHE A 85 5.79 -8.90 16.59
N PRO A 86 6.61 -9.22 15.58
CA PRO A 86 8.03 -9.46 15.79
C PRO A 86 8.71 -8.17 16.23
N ARG A 87 9.51 -8.25 17.31
CA ARG A 87 10.17 -7.11 17.94
C ARG A 87 11.69 -7.16 17.78
N THR A 88 12.32 -6.00 17.73
CA THR A 88 13.78 -5.88 17.83
C THR A 88 14.20 -5.65 19.27
N ASP A 89 15.25 -6.33 19.74
CA ASP A 89 15.70 -6.27 21.14
C ASP A 89 16.10 -4.86 21.61
N ARG A 90 16.65 -4.05 20.70
CA ARG A 90 17.16 -2.71 21.02
C ARG A 90 17.00 -1.72 19.88
N ILE A 91 16.95 -0.44 20.25
CA ILE A 91 16.98 0.70 19.31
C ILE A 91 18.44 0.99 18.92
N ARG A 92 18.76 0.85 17.65
CA ARG A 92 20.06 1.14 17.04
C ARG A 92 20.18 2.63 16.76
N LYS A 93 20.68 3.40 17.73
CA LYS A 93 20.79 4.87 17.69
C LYS A 93 21.43 5.43 16.41
N ARG A 94 22.51 4.79 15.91
CA ARG A 94 23.17 5.20 14.65
C ARG A 94 22.26 5.05 13.43
N PHE A 95 21.52 3.94 13.36
CA PHE A 95 20.54 3.71 12.30
C PHE A 95 19.40 4.73 12.40
N LEU A 96 18.87 4.95 13.60
CA LEU A 96 17.82 5.91 13.88
C LEU A 96 18.21 7.33 13.44
N PHE A 97 19.39 7.81 13.85
CA PHE A 97 19.89 9.13 13.48
C PHE A 97 20.06 9.27 11.96
N LYS A 98 20.63 8.26 11.30
CA LYS A 98 20.78 8.23 9.84
C LYS A 98 19.42 8.34 9.14
N ARG A 99 18.43 7.53 9.54
CA ARG A 99 17.07 7.58 8.97
C ARG A 99 16.38 8.92 9.21
N CYS A 100 16.56 9.51 10.39
CA CYS A 100 16.01 10.83 10.73
C CYS A 100 16.58 11.92 9.80
N LEU A 101 17.91 11.94 9.62
CA LEU A 101 18.57 12.89 8.73
C LEU A 101 18.14 12.71 7.27
N GLU A 102 18.01 11.46 6.79
CA GLU A 102 17.49 11.19 5.44
C GLU A 102 16.06 11.68 5.23
N VAL A 103 15.18 11.55 6.23
CA VAL A 103 13.82 12.09 6.16
C VAL A 103 13.83 13.62 6.10
N ILE A 104 14.59 14.28 6.98
CA ILE A 104 14.65 15.75 7.02
C ILE A 104 15.21 16.31 5.70
N LEU A 105 16.38 15.83 5.28
CA LEU A 105 17.01 16.29 4.04
C LEU A 105 16.20 15.90 2.80
N GLY A 106 15.62 14.70 2.79
CA GLY A 106 14.80 14.22 1.68
C GLY A 106 13.52 15.04 1.50
N ILE A 107 12.85 15.44 2.58
CA ILE A 107 11.69 16.34 2.51
C ILE A 107 12.12 17.70 1.94
N GLN A 108 13.23 18.28 2.42
CA GLN A 108 13.73 19.55 1.90
C GLN A 108 14.08 19.48 0.41
N LEU A 109 14.71 18.38 -0.03
CA LEU A 109 15.02 18.15 -1.44
C LEU A 109 13.75 18.05 -2.30
N VAL A 110 12.74 17.31 -1.84
CA VAL A 110 11.45 17.22 -2.54
C VAL A 110 10.79 18.59 -2.66
N LEU A 111 10.77 19.38 -1.58
CA LEU A 111 10.21 20.74 -1.59
C LEU A 111 10.96 21.66 -2.56
N ALA A 112 12.30 21.60 -2.58
CA ALA A 112 13.12 22.38 -3.50
C ALA A 112 12.83 22.01 -4.97
N LEU A 113 12.76 20.72 -5.30
CA LEU A 113 12.45 20.26 -6.66
C LEU A 113 11.02 20.64 -7.08
N MET A 114 10.06 20.56 -6.15
CA MET A 114 8.69 21.00 -6.41
C MET A 114 8.63 22.50 -6.73
N GLN A 115 9.30 23.34 -5.94
CA GLN A 115 9.28 24.79 -6.11
C GLN A 115 10.07 25.27 -7.33
N GLN A 116 11.28 24.77 -7.52
CA GLN A 116 12.20 25.27 -8.53
C GLN A 116 12.00 24.63 -9.90
N TYR A 117 11.54 23.37 -9.95
CA TYR A 117 11.44 22.63 -11.20
C TYR A 117 9.98 22.29 -11.57
N MET A 118 9.23 21.65 -10.68
CA MET A 118 7.87 21.20 -10.98
C MET A 118 6.92 22.36 -11.27
N ILE A 119 6.81 23.33 -10.35
CA ILE A 119 5.84 24.42 -10.47
C ILE A 119 6.05 25.24 -11.75
N PRO A 120 7.28 25.68 -12.11
CA PRO A 120 7.52 26.37 -13.37
C PRO A 120 7.19 25.50 -14.58
N SER A 121 7.51 24.20 -14.54
CA SER A 121 7.22 23.28 -15.63
C SER A 121 5.72 23.12 -15.87
N VAL A 122 4.93 22.95 -14.80
CA VAL A 122 3.46 22.86 -14.88
C VAL A 122 2.85 24.15 -15.42
N ARG A 123 3.26 25.33 -14.90
CA ARG A 123 2.76 26.63 -15.38
C ARG A 123 3.00 26.83 -16.88
N ASN A 124 4.22 26.55 -17.34
CA ASN A 124 4.58 26.66 -18.76
C ASN A 124 3.87 25.63 -19.66
N SER A 125 3.31 24.57 -19.07
CA SER A 125 2.62 23.50 -19.80
C SER A 125 1.10 23.68 -19.83
N LEU A 126 0.55 24.54 -18.97
CA LEU A 126 -0.89 24.78 -18.86
C LEU A 126 -1.47 25.41 -20.14
N VAL A 127 -0.85 26.47 -20.66
CA VAL A 127 -1.36 27.21 -21.82
C VAL A 127 -1.44 26.33 -23.08
N PRO A 128 -0.38 25.58 -23.46
CA PRO A 128 -0.46 24.67 -24.61
C PRO A 128 -1.48 23.54 -24.44
N PHE A 129 -1.69 23.08 -23.21
CA PHE A 129 -2.68 22.04 -22.91
C PHE A 129 -4.11 22.55 -23.11
N SER A 130 -4.39 23.79 -22.68
CA SER A 130 -5.71 24.42 -22.87
C SER A 130 -6.02 24.74 -24.33
N ASN A 131 -5.01 25.06 -25.14
CA ASN A 131 -5.17 25.41 -26.56
C ASN A 131 -5.35 24.18 -27.49
N MET A 132 -5.43 22.96 -26.94
CA MET A 132 -5.60 21.69 -27.68
C MET A 132 -4.60 21.43 -28.81
N ASP A 133 -3.41 22.05 -28.78
CA ASP A 133 -2.32 21.73 -29.70
C ASP A 133 -1.67 20.43 -29.24
N VAL A 134 -2.15 19.29 -29.75
CA VAL A 134 -1.74 17.94 -29.34
C VAL A 134 -0.21 17.75 -29.41
N THR A 135 0.44 18.34 -30.41
CA THR A 135 1.89 18.22 -30.59
C THR A 135 2.63 18.95 -29.48
N LYS A 136 2.27 20.22 -29.23
CA LYS A 136 2.89 21.00 -28.14
C LYS A 136 2.50 20.47 -26.76
N ALA A 137 1.27 20.02 -26.56
CA ALA A 137 0.82 19.42 -25.32
C ALA A 137 1.61 18.15 -24.99
N THR A 138 1.86 17.29 -25.99
CA THR A 138 2.69 16.09 -25.82
C THR A 138 4.14 16.43 -25.50
N GLU A 139 4.74 17.39 -26.21
CA GLU A 139 6.10 17.87 -25.92
C GLU A 139 6.23 18.39 -24.47
N ARG A 140 5.25 19.19 -24.03
CA ARG A 140 5.23 19.78 -22.69
C ARG A 140 4.97 18.72 -21.61
N LEU A 141 4.10 17.75 -21.88
CA LEU A 141 3.86 16.61 -21.00
C LEU A 141 5.14 15.79 -20.79
N LEU A 142 5.91 15.54 -21.84
CA LEU A 142 7.19 14.82 -21.74
C LEU A 142 8.23 15.62 -20.95
N LYS A 143 8.28 16.96 -21.11
CA LYS A 143 9.13 17.83 -20.30
C LYS A 143 8.74 17.81 -18.82
N LEU A 144 7.45 17.73 -18.51
CA LEU A 144 6.93 17.60 -17.15
C LEU A 144 7.16 16.19 -16.55
N ALA A 145 7.21 15.16 -17.39
CA ALA A 145 7.35 13.78 -16.94
C ALA A 145 8.63 13.53 -16.15
N ILE A 146 9.74 14.16 -16.55
CA ILE A 146 11.05 14.03 -15.88
C ILE A 146 11.02 14.56 -14.44
N PRO A 147 10.71 15.85 -14.17
CA PRO A 147 10.66 16.35 -12.80
C PRO A 147 9.60 15.63 -11.97
N ASN A 148 8.45 15.28 -12.56
CA ASN A 148 7.43 14.50 -11.88
C ASN A 148 7.93 13.15 -11.40
N HIS A 149 8.55 12.40 -12.31
CA HIS A 149 9.06 11.07 -11.99
C HIS A 149 10.16 11.13 -10.92
N LEU A 150 11.06 12.13 -11.02
CA LEU A 150 12.11 12.33 -10.02
C LEU A 150 11.54 12.61 -8.62
N VAL A 151 10.58 13.54 -8.52
CA VAL A 151 9.90 13.84 -7.25
C VAL A 151 9.20 12.60 -6.70
N TRP A 152 8.54 11.81 -7.55
CA TRP A 152 7.85 10.61 -7.14
C TRP A 152 8.81 9.53 -6.58
N LEU A 153 9.95 9.29 -7.25
CA LEU A 153 10.98 8.37 -6.77
C LEU A 153 11.58 8.81 -5.43
N LEU A 154 11.84 10.10 -5.26
CA LEU A 154 12.33 10.65 -4.00
C LEU A 154 11.30 10.53 -2.89
N MET A 155 10.03 10.85 -3.17
CA MET A 155 8.92 10.67 -2.23
C MET A 155 8.77 9.21 -1.80
N PHE A 156 8.95 8.27 -2.72
CA PHE A 156 8.98 6.85 -2.40
C PHE A 156 10.10 6.49 -1.44
N TYR A 157 11.33 6.90 -1.73
CA TYR A 157 12.47 6.63 -0.88
C TYR A 157 12.32 7.25 0.50
N VAL A 158 11.91 8.52 0.58
CA VAL A 158 11.69 9.23 1.85
C VAL A 158 10.59 8.56 2.67
N THR A 159 9.49 8.15 2.04
CA THR A 159 8.34 7.56 2.73
C THR A 159 8.59 6.09 3.09
N PHE A 160 8.74 5.22 2.10
CA PHE A 160 8.75 3.77 2.30
C PHE A 160 10.08 3.25 2.82
N HIS A 161 11.19 3.86 2.39
CA HIS A 161 12.50 3.44 2.87
C HIS A 161 12.89 4.17 4.15
N SER A 162 12.89 5.50 4.18
CA SER A 162 13.46 6.25 5.30
C SER A 162 12.48 6.38 6.47
N PHE A 163 11.27 6.88 6.22
CA PHE A 163 10.27 7.16 7.26
C PHE A 163 9.68 5.89 7.89
N LEU A 164 9.29 4.89 7.10
CA LEU A 164 8.78 3.64 7.67
C LEU A 164 9.84 2.86 8.45
N ASN A 165 11.11 2.88 8.02
CA ASN A 165 12.20 2.30 8.82
C ASN A 165 12.51 3.11 10.08
N LEU A 166 12.41 4.44 10.02
CA LEU A 166 12.51 5.30 11.20
C LEU A 166 11.42 4.91 12.22
N MET A 167 10.17 4.85 11.78
CA MET A 167 9.04 4.46 12.63
C MET A 167 9.21 3.03 13.15
N GLY A 168 9.65 2.11 12.29
CA GLY A 168 9.92 0.73 12.68
C GLY A 168 11.02 0.63 13.75
N GLU A 169 12.07 1.44 13.66
CA GLU A 169 13.12 1.48 14.68
C GLU A 169 12.63 2.07 16.00
N VAL A 170 11.88 3.18 15.97
CA VAL A 170 11.30 3.82 17.18
C VAL A 170 10.34 2.87 17.90
N MET A 171 9.52 2.15 17.13
CA MET A 171 8.53 1.21 17.67
C MET A 171 9.12 -0.17 17.99
N GLN A 172 10.42 -0.39 17.74
CA GLN A 172 11.07 -1.71 17.82
C GLN A 172 10.35 -2.79 17.00
N PHE A 173 9.81 -2.40 15.84
CA PHE A 173 9.14 -3.30 14.90
C PHE A 173 10.18 -3.96 13.99
N ALA A 174 10.19 -5.29 13.98
CA ALA A 174 11.20 -6.06 13.25
C ALA A 174 10.81 -6.35 11.79
N ASP A 175 9.52 -6.43 11.45
CA ASP A 175 9.10 -6.62 10.05
C ASP A 175 9.29 -5.33 9.25
N ARG A 176 10.38 -5.24 8.51
CA ARG A 176 10.75 -4.04 7.74
C ARG A 176 10.62 -4.23 6.24
N ASN A 177 9.89 -5.26 5.82
CA ASN A 177 9.59 -5.47 4.40
C ASN A 177 8.42 -4.58 3.97
N PHE A 178 8.73 -3.30 3.72
CA PHE A 178 7.75 -2.31 3.27
C PHE A 178 7.56 -2.29 1.75
N TYR A 179 8.54 -2.77 1.00
CA TYR A 179 8.55 -2.85 -0.46
C TYR A 179 9.54 -3.94 -0.92
N CYS A 180 9.32 -4.50 -2.10
CA CYS A 180 10.23 -5.42 -2.78
C CYS A 180 10.89 -4.71 -3.97
N ASP A 181 11.67 -5.42 -4.77
CA ASP A 181 12.40 -4.96 -5.96
C ASP A 181 11.47 -4.63 -7.16
N TRP A 182 10.51 -3.73 -6.93
CA TRP A 182 9.49 -3.33 -7.90
C TRP A 182 10.06 -2.68 -9.16
N TRP A 183 11.28 -2.12 -9.10
CA TRP A 183 11.97 -1.55 -10.26
C TRP A 183 12.36 -2.60 -11.30
N ASN A 184 12.53 -3.85 -10.87
CA ASN A 184 12.78 -5.02 -11.73
C ASN A 184 11.49 -5.74 -12.13
N ALA A 185 10.30 -5.16 -11.88
CA ALA A 185 9.05 -5.82 -12.22
C ALA A 185 8.94 -6.03 -13.73
N ASN A 186 8.76 -7.28 -14.16
CA ASN A 186 8.57 -7.65 -15.56
C ASN A 186 7.19 -7.27 -16.11
N ASN A 187 6.24 -6.93 -15.23
CA ASN A 187 4.91 -6.50 -15.64
C ASN A 187 4.26 -5.63 -14.55
N ILE A 188 3.17 -4.95 -14.91
CA ILE A 188 2.45 -4.02 -14.04
C ILE A 188 1.76 -4.71 -12.86
N ASP A 189 1.31 -5.96 -13.00
CA ASP A 189 0.75 -6.71 -11.86
C ASP A 189 1.81 -6.97 -10.79
N THR A 190 3.01 -7.40 -11.18
CA THR A 190 4.15 -7.58 -10.29
C THR A 190 4.54 -6.27 -9.61
N PHE A 191 4.55 -5.15 -10.35
CA PHE A 191 4.82 -3.82 -9.79
C PHE A 191 3.84 -3.47 -8.65
N TRP A 192 2.52 -3.58 -8.89
CA TRP A 192 1.51 -3.22 -7.89
C TRP A 192 1.56 -4.10 -6.62
N ARG A 193 2.11 -5.32 -6.73
CA ARG A 193 2.28 -6.23 -5.59
C ARG A 193 3.57 -6.01 -4.80
N SER A 194 4.56 -5.32 -5.38
CA SER A 194 5.90 -5.15 -4.81
C SER A 194 6.19 -3.73 -4.33
N TRP A 195 5.50 -2.72 -4.86
CA TRP A 195 5.73 -1.32 -4.54
C TRP A 195 5.42 -0.96 -3.08
N ASN A 196 4.24 -1.35 -2.57
CA ASN A 196 3.75 -1.00 -1.24
C ASN A 196 3.21 -2.23 -0.54
N MET A 197 4.11 -2.97 0.12
CA MET A 197 3.79 -4.23 0.78
C MET A 197 2.74 -4.09 1.90
N PRO A 198 2.75 -3.04 2.75
CA PRO A 198 1.70 -2.87 3.77
C PRO A 198 0.29 -2.82 3.18
N VAL A 199 0.09 -2.06 2.10
CA VAL A 199 -1.23 -1.96 1.43
C VAL A 199 -1.53 -3.24 0.66
N HIS A 200 -0.56 -3.80 -0.06
CA HIS A 200 -0.76 -5.05 -0.80
C HIS A 200 -1.18 -6.20 0.12
N ARG A 201 -0.44 -6.42 1.22
CA ARG A 201 -0.77 -7.46 2.22
C ARG A 201 -2.14 -7.23 2.83
N TRP A 202 -2.51 -5.99 3.11
CA TRP A 202 -3.84 -5.65 3.64
C TRP A 202 -4.94 -6.00 2.62
N ALA A 203 -4.76 -5.59 1.36
CA ALA A 203 -5.71 -5.88 0.29
C ALA A 203 -5.87 -7.39 0.06
N VAL A 204 -4.77 -8.14 0.07
CA VAL A 204 -4.82 -9.60 -0.08
C VAL A 204 -5.56 -10.24 1.09
N ARG A 205 -5.21 -9.89 2.33
CA ARG A 205 -5.74 -10.52 3.55
C ARG A 205 -7.19 -10.16 3.85
N HIS A 206 -7.59 -8.91 3.63
CA HIS A 206 -8.85 -8.36 4.12
C HIS A 206 -9.90 -8.11 3.03
N LEU A 207 -9.52 -8.21 1.75
CA LEU A 207 -10.43 -8.07 0.61
C LEU A 207 -10.34 -9.28 -0.33
N TYR A 208 -9.17 -9.57 -0.90
CA TYR A 208 -9.03 -10.59 -1.94
C TYR A 208 -9.35 -12.01 -1.42
N LEU A 209 -8.66 -12.47 -0.39
CA LEU A 209 -8.85 -13.82 0.16
C LEU A 209 -10.28 -14.05 0.69
N PRO A 210 -10.91 -13.10 1.43
CA PRO A 210 -12.32 -13.23 1.80
C PRO A 210 -13.27 -13.36 0.59
N LEU A 211 -13.10 -12.55 -0.46
CA LEU A 211 -13.93 -12.62 -1.67
C LEU A 211 -13.78 -13.98 -2.37
N VAL A 212 -12.55 -14.46 -2.52
CA VAL A 212 -12.30 -15.80 -3.09
C VAL A 212 -12.87 -16.90 -2.19
N GLY A 213 -12.76 -16.76 -0.87
CA GLY A 213 -13.32 -17.69 0.11
C GLY A 213 -14.85 -17.74 0.12
N MET A 214 -15.53 -16.67 -0.31
CA MET A 214 -16.98 -16.63 -0.54
C MET A 214 -17.41 -17.28 -1.87
N GLY A 215 -16.46 -17.74 -2.69
CA GLY A 215 -16.73 -18.39 -3.98
C GLY A 215 -16.68 -17.46 -5.20
N TYR A 216 -16.31 -16.18 -5.03
CA TYR A 216 -16.12 -15.29 -6.19
C TYR A 216 -14.87 -15.67 -7.00
N GLY A 217 -14.94 -15.46 -8.31
CA GLY A 217 -13.80 -15.70 -9.21
C GLY A 217 -12.61 -14.77 -8.94
N LYS A 218 -11.40 -15.26 -9.23
CA LYS A 218 -10.14 -14.50 -9.01
C LYS A 218 -10.13 -13.14 -9.72
N LEU A 219 -10.68 -13.06 -10.94
CA LEU A 219 -10.79 -11.82 -11.68
C LEU A 219 -11.68 -10.80 -10.97
N PHE A 220 -12.85 -11.23 -10.50
CA PHE A 220 -13.76 -10.36 -9.74
C PHE A 220 -13.10 -9.84 -8.46
N ALA A 221 -12.42 -10.72 -7.71
CA ALA A 221 -11.69 -10.33 -6.51
C ALA A 221 -10.58 -9.30 -6.80
N SER A 222 -9.82 -9.49 -7.89
CA SER A 222 -8.81 -8.51 -8.33
C SER A 222 -9.45 -7.17 -8.72
N VAL A 223 -10.53 -7.17 -9.52
CA VAL A 223 -11.24 -5.95 -9.93
C VAL A 223 -11.79 -5.21 -8.71
N ALA A 224 -12.36 -5.93 -7.73
CA ALA A 224 -12.85 -5.34 -6.48
C ALA A 224 -11.73 -4.67 -5.68
N VAL A 225 -10.54 -5.29 -5.59
CA VAL A 225 -9.37 -4.67 -4.95
C VAL A 225 -8.94 -3.39 -5.66
N PHE A 226 -8.86 -3.40 -6.99
CA PHE A 226 -8.54 -2.21 -7.77
C PHE A 226 -9.60 -1.12 -7.64
N PHE A 227 -10.88 -1.48 -7.60
CA PHE A 227 -11.98 -0.53 -7.39
C PHE A 227 -11.88 0.17 -6.02
N VAL A 228 -11.69 -0.60 -4.94
CA VAL A 228 -11.50 -0.03 -3.59
C VAL A 228 -10.24 0.84 -3.54
N SER A 229 -9.16 0.42 -4.19
CA SER A 229 -7.94 1.22 -4.33
C SER A 229 -8.20 2.53 -5.07
N ALA A 230 -8.91 2.50 -6.20
CA ALA A 230 -9.27 3.66 -7.01
C ALA A 230 -10.12 4.65 -6.21
N PHE A 231 -11.06 4.17 -5.40
CA PHE A 231 -11.84 5.01 -4.48
C PHE A 231 -10.96 5.77 -3.49
N PHE A 232 -9.98 5.10 -2.86
CA PHE A 232 -9.07 5.77 -1.93
C PHE A 232 -8.14 6.77 -2.62
N HIS A 233 -7.66 6.48 -3.82
CA HIS A 233 -6.83 7.41 -4.59
C HIS A 233 -7.62 8.68 -4.94
N GLU A 234 -8.85 8.52 -5.44
CA GLU A 234 -9.74 9.64 -5.71
C GLU A 234 -10.03 10.44 -4.44
N TYR A 235 -10.36 9.77 -3.33
CA TYR A 235 -10.62 10.44 -2.04
C TYR A 235 -9.41 11.27 -1.58
N LEU A 236 -8.19 10.73 -1.69
CA LEU A 236 -6.97 11.40 -1.27
C LEU A 236 -6.58 12.59 -2.15
N VAL A 237 -6.93 12.58 -3.44
CA VAL A 237 -6.63 13.66 -4.38
C VAL A 237 -7.73 14.72 -4.38
N SER A 238 -8.99 14.29 -4.49
CA SER A 238 -10.14 15.16 -4.73
C SER A 238 -10.61 15.93 -3.50
N VAL A 239 -10.50 15.36 -2.30
CA VAL A 239 -10.92 16.06 -1.06
C VAL A 239 -10.01 17.25 -0.73
N PRO A 240 -8.66 17.13 -0.73
CA PRO A 240 -7.78 18.28 -0.50
C PRO A 240 -7.88 19.35 -1.58
N LEU A 241 -8.04 18.94 -2.85
CA LEU A 241 -8.16 19.85 -3.99
C LEU A 241 -9.58 20.44 -4.15
N LYS A 242 -10.58 19.88 -3.45
CA LYS A 242 -12.01 20.22 -3.58
C LYS A 242 -12.54 20.07 -5.01
N THR A 243 -12.02 19.10 -5.79
CA THR A 243 -12.42 18.85 -7.18
C THR A 243 -12.98 17.42 -7.35
N PHE A 244 -14.26 17.27 -7.70
CA PHE A 244 -14.94 15.96 -7.77
C PHE A 244 -15.10 15.43 -9.20
N LYS A 245 -13.99 15.16 -9.90
CA LYS A 245 -13.98 14.88 -11.34
C LYS A 245 -13.69 13.42 -11.74
N VAL A 246 -13.36 12.53 -10.82
CA VAL A 246 -13.14 11.08 -11.04
C VAL A 246 -11.95 10.69 -11.94
N TRP A 247 -11.02 11.62 -12.23
CA TRP A 247 -9.87 11.34 -13.10
C TRP A 247 -8.89 10.34 -12.49
N ALA A 248 -8.58 10.44 -11.19
CA ALA A 248 -7.69 9.51 -10.51
C ALA A 248 -8.32 8.13 -10.40
N PHE A 249 -9.64 8.07 -10.16
CA PHE A 249 -10.40 6.83 -10.22
C PHE A 249 -10.28 6.14 -11.58
N MET A 250 -10.52 6.86 -12.67
CA MET A 250 -10.42 6.33 -14.03
C MET A 250 -8.98 5.90 -14.38
N GLY A 251 -7.98 6.67 -13.97
CA GLY A 251 -6.57 6.31 -14.15
C GLY A 251 -6.19 5.01 -13.45
N MET A 252 -6.68 4.79 -12.23
CA MET A 252 -6.47 3.53 -11.49
C MET A 252 -7.21 2.35 -12.12
N MET A 253 -8.45 2.54 -12.59
CA MET A 253 -9.19 1.48 -13.29
C MET A 253 -8.56 1.13 -14.64
N GLY A 254 -7.97 2.12 -15.33
CA GLY A 254 -7.20 1.92 -16.56
C GLY A 254 -5.96 1.04 -16.39
N GLN A 255 -5.47 0.86 -15.16
CA GLN A 255 -4.37 -0.08 -14.87
C GLN A 255 -4.75 -1.54 -15.09
N ILE A 256 -6.04 -1.89 -15.04
CA ILE A 256 -6.51 -3.27 -15.22
C ILE A 256 -6.29 -3.74 -16.68
N PRO A 257 -6.80 -3.04 -17.72
CA PRO A 257 -6.43 -3.33 -19.12
C PRO A 257 -4.93 -3.31 -19.35
N LEU A 258 -4.24 -2.32 -18.78
CA LEU A 258 -2.80 -2.16 -18.95
C LEU A 258 -2.01 -3.32 -18.33
N SER A 259 -2.49 -3.91 -17.24
CA SER A 259 -1.94 -5.14 -16.65
C SER A 259 -2.00 -6.32 -17.62
N PHE A 260 -3.12 -6.51 -18.32
CA PHE A 260 -3.24 -7.57 -19.34
C PHE A 260 -2.28 -7.33 -20.52
N ILE A 261 -2.17 -6.10 -20.98
CA ILE A 261 -1.23 -5.71 -22.06
C ILE A 261 0.21 -5.95 -21.62
N SER A 262 0.56 -5.50 -20.41
CA SER A 262 1.90 -5.66 -19.85
C SER A 262 2.29 -7.14 -19.70
N ARG A 263 1.36 -7.98 -19.24
CA ARG A 263 1.56 -9.44 -19.16
C ARG A 263 1.70 -10.06 -20.54
N PHE A 264 0.94 -9.60 -21.53
CA PHE A 264 1.09 -10.06 -22.91
C PHE A 264 2.46 -9.69 -23.49
N MET A 265 2.95 -8.48 -23.23
CA MET A 265 4.27 -8.02 -23.69
C MET A 265 5.41 -8.82 -23.06
N GLU A 266 5.32 -9.07 -21.74
CA GLU A 266 6.25 -9.95 -21.03
C GLU A 266 6.30 -11.35 -21.68
N VAL A 267 5.15 -11.99 -21.89
CA VAL A 267 5.10 -13.38 -22.38
C VAL A 267 5.48 -13.49 -23.85
N LYS A 268 5.11 -12.54 -24.71
CA LYS A 268 5.34 -12.63 -26.16
C LYS A 268 6.65 -12.03 -26.64
N VAL A 269 7.09 -10.92 -26.04
CA VAL A 269 8.25 -10.15 -26.52
C VAL A 269 9.44 -10.33 -25.58
N GLY A 270 9.18 -10.60 -24.31
CA GLY A 270 10.17 -10.93 -23.29
C GLY A 270 10.14 -9.98 -22.10
N ASP A 271 10.70 -10.45 -20.99
CA ASP A 271 10.69 -9.80 -19.68
C ASP A 271 11.16 -8.34 -19.70
N ARG A 272 12.21 -8.03 -20.48
CA ARG A 272 12.75 -6.66 -20.60
C ARG A 272 11.73 -5.69 -21.18
N TRP A 273 10.96 -6.12 -22.18
CA TRP A 273 9.93 -5.29 -22.79
C TRP A 273 8.75 -5.06 -21.86
N GLY A 274 8.40 -6.06 -21.06
CA GLY A 274 7.41 -5.89 -19.99
C GLY A 274 7.86 -4.86 -18.94
N ASN A 275 9.14 -4.85 -18.56
CA ASN A 275 9.71 -3.83 -17.67
C ASN A 275 9.72 -2.43 -18.32
N VAL A 276 10.02 -2.31 -19.62
CA VAL A 276 9.91 -1.04 -20.36
C VAL A 276 8.47 -0.50 -20.30
N VAL A 277 7.46 -1.35 -20.44
CA VAL A 277 6.04 -0.95 -20.30
C VAL A 277 5.73 -0.44 -18.88
N VAL A 278 6.27 -1.09 -17.84
CA VAL A 278 6.15 -0.62 -16.44
C VAL A 278 6.72 0.79 -16.32
N TRP A 279 7.97 1.01 -16.72
CA TRP A 279 8.60 2.34 -16.61
C TRP A 279 7.90 3.41 -17.45
N ALA A 280 7.48 3.09 -18.68
CA ALA A 280 6.70 4.00 -19.51
C ALA A 280 5.39 4.40 -18.81
N SER A 281 4.69 3.45 -18.19
CA SER A 281 3.44 3.73 -17.46
C SER A 281 3.67 4.63 -16.23
N LEU A 282 4.77 4.44 -15.49
CA LEU A 282 5.11 5.25 -14.32
C LEU A 282 5.53 6.67 -14.69
N ILE A 283 6.28 6.81 -15.77
CA ILE A 283 6.78 8.11 -16.24
C ILE A 283 5.66 8.94 -16.87
N ILE A 284 4.78 8.33 -17.68
CA ILE A 284 3.76 9.06 -18.46
C ILE A 284 2.42 9.17 -17.73
N GLY A 285 2.02 8.15 -16.97
CA GLY A 285 0.69 8.08 -16.38
C GLY A 285 0.43 9.15 -15.30
N GLN A 286 1.42 9.40 -14.44
CA GLN A 286 1.27 10.37 -13.34
C GLN A 286 1.23 11.84 -13.80
N PRO A 287 2.14 12.31 -14.68
CA PRO A 287 2.08 13.68 -15.19
C PRO A 287 0.76 13.97 -15.90
N LEU A 288 0.21 13.00 -16.63
CA LEU A 288 -1.08 13.14 -17.29
C LEU A 288 -2.19 13.40 -16.27
N CYS A 289 -2.24 12.62 -15.19
CA CYS A 289 -3.21 12.85 -14.11
C CYS A 289 -3.03 14.22 -13.47
N ILE A 290 -1.79 14.62 -13.14
CA ILE A 290 -1.50 15.91 -12.52
C ILE A 290 -1.91 17.07 -13.42
N MET A 291 -1.61 17.01 -14.72
CA MET A 291 -1.98 18.03 -15.69
C MET A 291 -3.49 18.21 -15.77
N ILE A 292 -4.25 17.11 -15.84
CA ILE A 292 -5.71 17.14 -15.89
C ILE A 292 -6.29 17.78 -14.62
N TYR A 293 -5.82 17.37 -13.43
CA TYR A 293 -6.29 17.95 -12.16
C TYR A 293 -5.90 19.41 -11.99
N TYR A 294 -4.67 19.78 -12.36
CA TYR A 294 -4.19 21.15 -12.26
C TYR A 294 -4.94 22.07 -13.23
N HIS A 295 -5.15 21.63 -14.47
CA HIS A 295 -5.95 22.34 -15.44
C HIS A 295 -7.39 22.58 -14.95
N ASP A 296 -8.07 21.53 -14.49
CA ASP A 296 -9.42 21.66 -13.93
C ASP A 296 -9.45 22.59 -12.69
N TYR A 297 -8.45 22.50 -11.81
CA TYR A 297 -8.33 23.37 -10.64
C TYR A 297 -8.18 24.84 -11.03
N VAL A 298 -7.33 25.15 -12.01
CA VAL A 298 -7.09 26.52 -12.50
C VAL A 298 -8.37 27.08 -13.12
N ILE A 299 -9.05 26.33 -13.98
CA ILE A 299 -10.32 26.76 -14.60
C ILE A 299 -11.38 27.06 -13.53
N GLN A 300 -11.51 26.19 -12.53
CA GLN A 300 -12.53 26.35 -11.50
C GLN A 300 -12.28 27.52 -10.54
N HIS A 301 -11.02 27.81 -10.20
CA HIS A 301 -10.69 28.80 -9.16
C HIS A 301 -10.28 30.17 -9.72
N TYR A 302 -9.72 30.22 -10.92
CA TYR A 302 -9.15 31.44 -11.50
C TYR A 302 -9.81 31.86 -12.81
N GLY A 303 -10.72 31.05 -13.36
CA GLY A 303 -11.42 31.33 -14.63
C GLY A 303 -10.55 31.19 -15.88
N GLU A 304 -11.16 31.26 -17.06
CA GLU A 304 -10.46 31.14 -18.35
C GLU A 304 -9.53 32.34 -18.63
N SER A 305 -9.79 33.51 -18.02
CA SER A 305 -9.01 34.74 -18.24
C SER A 305 -7.57 34.62 -17.77
N LEU A 306 -7.30 33.87 -16.69
CA LEU A 306 -5.93 33.67 -16.20
C LEU A 306 -5.08 32.85 -17.18
N ILE A 307 -5.69 31.91 -17.90
CA ILE A 307 -5.01 31.10 -18.92
C ILE A 307 -4.59 32.00 -20.10
N GLN A 308 -5.40 33.01 -20.44
CA GLN A 308 -5.08 33.99 -21.48
C GLN A 308 -3.95 34.94 -21.05
N ASP A 309 -3.94 35.43 -19.81
CA ASP A 309 -2.88 36.31 -19.29
C ASP A 309 -1.50 35.62 -19.23
N TYR A 310 -1.45 34.34 -18.80
CA TYR A 310 -0.22 33.56 -18.84
C TYR A 310 0.23 33.19 -20.27
N GLY A 311 -0.69 33.15 -21.23
CA GLY A 311 -0.36 32.88 -22.63
C GLY A 311 0.24 34.07 -23.38
N GLN A 312 0.06 35.29 -22.87
CA GLN A 312 0.59 36.52 -23.48
C GLN A 312 1.96 36.96 -22.92
N THR A 313 2.45 36.35 -21.83
CA THR A 313 3.70 36.75 -21.14
C THR A 313 4.93 35.88 -21.48
N THR A 314 4.86 35.01 -22.48
CA THR A 314 6.00 34.26 -23.04
C THR A 314 6.21 34.56 -24.50
#